data_AF-A0A960PPC6-F1
#
_entry.id   AF-A0A960PPC6-F1
#
_cell.length_a   1.000
_cell.length_b   1.000
_cell.length_c   1.000
_cell.angle_alpha   90.00
_cell.angle_beta   90.00
_cell.angle_gamma   90.00
#
_symmetry.space_group_name_H-M   'P 1'
#
loop_
_entity.id
_entity.type
_entity.pdbx_description
1 polymer ?
#
loop_
_entity_poly.entity_id
_entity_poly.type
_entity_poly.pdbx_seq_one_letter_code
_entity_poly.pdbx_strand_id
1 'polypeptide(L)'
;MAKDRFAAGEEDGGLAAGSPHPRKRVHEQIVEIVSDSGEGAQKAGQIFGTVCAKMGNGVWTVEIIPAEIKPPARSRAGASGIRIRFGDHRITNMGDEADLVIAFNEQVLYGRIQQRAYRPGTVVLLESRWADDSQEEIRQQYAEALEDFRQQDLRVIELPLDAACDKAVANARVGKNMFILGLLSQIFGRDLDKALDEVRVVFGRKGEKVVASNLTLVRAGWEFAAEKVPDLAFEIPPVETEKDLVVMNGNQAAGLGIMAAGIEVVAMYPITPATSVSHFLASAFPAVGGIVHQAEDE
;
A
#
# COMPACT_ATOMS: atom_id res chain seq x y z
N MET A 1 25.74 -51.39 6.25
CA MET A 1 24.30 -51.73 6.33
C MET A 1 23.62 -50.56 7.02
N ALA A 2 23.02 -49.65 6.25
CA ALA A 2 21.57 -49.59 5.99
C ALA A 2 20.82 -49.06 7.24
N LYS A 3 20.08 -47.95 7.22
CA LYS A 3 19.34 -47.32 6.12
C LYS A 3 18.95 -45.89 6.49
N ASP A 4 19.03 -45.03 5.48
CA ASP A 4 18.24 -43.83 5.29
C ASP A 4 16.76 -44.03 5.62
N ARG A 5 16.12 -43.00 6.18
CA ARG A 5 14.68 -42.72 6.03
C ARG A 5 14.31 -41.43 6.76
N PHE A 6 14.53 -40.29 6.09
CA PHE A 6 13.63 -39.13 6.15
C PHE A 6 13.81 -38.36 4.83
N ALA A 7 13.27 -38.95 3.77
CA ALA A 7 12.94 -38.25 2.54
C ALA A 7 11.42 -38.40 2.39
N ALA A 8 10.69 -37.34 2.74
CA ALA A 8 9.33 -37.11 2.30
C ALA A 8 9.35 -35.69 1.75
N GLY A 9 9.32 -35.59 0.42
CA GLY A 9 9.38 -34.35 -0.31
C GLY A 9 8.15 -33.50 -0.02
N GLU A 10 8.38 -32.26 0.38
CA GLU A 10 7.50 -31.17 -0.03
C GLU A 10 7.93 -30.82 -1.44
N GLU A 11 7.07 -31.14 -2.41
CA GLU A 11 7.15 -30.56 -3.74
C GLU A 11 7.01 -29.04 -3.56
N ASP A 12 8.14 -28.35 -3.68
CA ASP A 12 8.24 -26.90 -3.79
C ASP A 12 7.56 -26.52 -5.11
N GLY A 13 6.24 -26.39 -5.06
CA GLY A 13 5.40 -25.88 -6.13
C GLY A 13 5.65 -24.39 -6.26
N GLY A 14 6.84 -24.03 -6.76
CA GLY A 14 7.17 -22.67 -7.12
C GLY A 14 6.09 -22.12 -8.02
N LEU A 15 5.35 -21.12 -7.54
CA LEU A 15 4.40 -20.34 -8.32
C LEU A 15 5.17 -19.40 -9.25
N ALA A 16 5.97 -19.98 -10.15
CA ALA A 16 6.50 -19.32 -11.32
C ALA A 16 5.44 -19.37 -12.43
N ALA A 17 4.32 -18.67 -12.22
CA ALA A 17 3.40 -18.35 -13.30
C ALA A 17 3.43 -16.83 -13.50
N GLY A 18 4.43 -16.38 -14.27
CA GLY A 18 4.43 -15.02 -14.81
C GLY A 18 3.13 -14.77 -15.57
N SER A 19 2.65 -13.52 -15.55
CA SER A 19 1.46 -13.10 -16.31
C SER A 19 1.56 -13.60 -17.76
N PRO A 20 0.48 -14.17 -18.34
CA PRO A 20 0.48 -14.63 -19.73
C PRO A 20 0.64 -13.49 -20.74
N HIS A 21 0.60 -12.23 -20.30
CA HIS A 21 0.75 -11.04 -21.13
C HIS A 21 2.16 -10.44 -21.00
N PRO A 22 2.78 -10.02 -22.12
CA PRO A 22 4.09 -9.37 -22.07
C PRO A 22 4.00 -8.07 -21.25
N ARG A 23 4.83 -7.97 -20.21
CA ARG A 23 4.90 -6.79 -19.35
C ARG A 23 5.61 -5.64 -20.06
N LYS A 24 5.02 -4.45 -20.02
CA LYS A 24 5.65 -3.22 -20.50
C LYS A 24 6.72 -2.77 -19.51
N ARG A 25 7.96 -2.67 -19.97
CA ARG A 25 9.05 -2.11 -19.17
C ARG A 25 8.87 -0.60 -18.98
N VAL A 26 8.99 -0.13 -17.75
CA VAL A 26 8.93 1.28 -17.38
C VAL A 26 10.01 1.60 -16.35
N HIS A 27 10.54 2.83 -16.37
CA HIS A 27 11.61 3.26 -15.46
C HIS A 27 11.09 3.57 -14.05
N GLU A 28 9.86 4.07 -13.96
CA GLU A 28 9.21 4.35 -12.68
C GLU A 28 7.69 4.34 -12.82
N GLN A 29 7.02 4.30 -11.67
CA GLN A 29 5.58 4.44 -11.51
C GLN A 29 5.26 5.20 -10.22
N ILE A 30 4.24 6.05 -10.28
CA ILE A 30 3.63 6.74 -9.16
C ILE A 30 2.21 6.20 -9.01
N VAL A 31 1.96 5.52 -7.90
CA VAL A 31 0.69 4.86 -7.61
C VAL A 31 0.04 5.46 -6.39
N GLU A 32 -1.27 5.67 -6.42
CA GLU A 32 -2.06 6.03 -5.23
C GLU A 32 -3.07 4.95 -4.85
N ILE A 33 -3.23 4.73 -3.56
CA ILE A 33 -4.38 4.05 -2.98
C ILE A 33 -5.12 5.10 -2.16
N VAL A 34 -6.38 5.38 -2.51
CA VAL A 34 -7.19 6.43 -1.88
C VAL A 34 -8.53 5.83 -1.45
N SER A 35 -8.91 6.06 -0.20
CA SER A 35 -10.09 5.48 0.45
C SER A 35 -10.62 6.41 1.51
N ASP A 36 -11.69 6.01 2.18
CA ASP A 36 -12.08 6.65 3.44
C ASP A 36 -11.07 6.30 4.55
N SER A 37 -11.07 7.11 5.59
CA SER A 37 -10.25 6.85 6.79
C SER A 37 -10.63 5.53 7.46
N GLY A 38 -9.62 4.72 7.77
CA GLY A 38 -9.78 3.43 8.44
C GLY A 38 -9.92 2.22 7.51
N GLU A 39 -10.01 2.41 6.19
CA GLU A 39 -10.06 1.29 5.23
C GLU A 39 -8.69 0.68 4.91
N GLY A 40 -7.61 1.25 5.47
CA GLY A 40 -6.29 0.61 5.51
C GLY A 40 -5.42 0.81 4.28
N ALA A 41 -5.70 1.83 3.45
CA ALA A 41 -4.92 2.19 2.26
C ALA A 41 -3.42 2.38 2.57
N GLN A 42 -3.09 3.13 3.64
CA GLN A 42 -1.71 3.34 4.09
C GLN A 42 -0.98 2.03 4.39
N LYS A 43 -1.65 1.09 5.05
CA LYS A 43 -1.06 -0.22 5.40
C LYS A 43 -0.70 -1.02 4.15
N ALA A 44 -1.60 -1.07 3.16
CA ALA A 44 -1.35 -1.74 1.90
C ALA A 44 -0.20 -1.10 1.12
N GLY A 45 -0.18 0.23 1.03
CA GLY A 45 0.88 0.91 0.30
C GLY A 45 2.24 0.85 0.97
N GLN A 46 2.31 0.86 2.31
CA GLN A 46 3.55 0.64 3.05
C GLN A 46 4.10 -0.77 2.77
N ILE A 47 3.25 -1.80 2.81
CA ILE A 47 3.66 -3.17 2.48
C ILE A 47 4.12 -3.26 1.03
N PHE A 48 3.36 -2.70 0.09
CA PHE A 48 3.72 -2.68 -1.33
C PHE A 48 5.06 -1.97 -1.57
N GLY A 49 5.29 -0.82 -0.93
CA GLY A 49 6.56 -0.10 -0.96
C GLY A 49 7.73 -0.95 -0.43
N THR A 50 7.54 -1.65 0.71
CA THR A 50 8.54 -2.58 1.24
C THR A 50 8.82 -3.74 0.29
N VAL A 51 7.80 -4.31 -0.36
CA VAL A 51 7.98 -5.37 -1.38
C VAL A 51 8.82 -4.83 -2.55
N CYS A 52 8.51 -3.63 -3.06
CA CYS A 52 9.29 -3.00 -4.12
C CYS A 52 10.75 -2.81 -3.71
N ALA A 53 11.01 -2.32 -2.50
CA ALA A 53 12.36 -2.14 -1.99
C ALA A 53 13.11 -3.48 -1.80
N LYS A 54 12.43 -4.52 -1.30
CA LYS A 54 12.99 -5.89 -1.20
C LYS A 54 13.26 -6.53 -2.57
N MET A 55 12.65 -6.01 -3.62
CA MET A 55 12.95 -6.37 -5.01
C MET A 55 14.02 -5.47 -5.63
N GLY A 56 14.69 -4.63 -4.84
CA GLY A 56 15.79 -3.78 -5.28
C GLY A 56 15.36 -2.45 -5.90
N ASN A 57 14.09 -2.06 -5.83
CA ASN A 57 13.67 -0.78 -6.39
C ASN A 57 13.95 0.40 -5.45
N GLY A 58 14.25 1.57 -6.03
CA GLY A 58 14.14 2.82 -5.29
C GLY A 58 12.67 3.08 -4.99
N VAL A 59 12.35 3.50 -3.76
CA VAL A 59 10.96 3.69 -3.30
C VAL A 59 10.86 4.96 -2.45
N TRP A 60 9.77 5.69 -2.65
CA TRP A 60 9.32 6.77 -1.80
C TRP A 60 7.83 6.64 -1.53
N THR A 61 7.41 6.74 -0.27
CA THR A 61 6.00 6.72 0.12
C THR A 61 5.65 8.00 0.86
N VAL A 62 4.46 8.53 0.59
CA VAL A 62 3.88 9.64 1.37
C VAL A 62 2.43 9.33 1.68
N GLU A 63 2.05 9.50 2.93
CA GLU A 63 0.68 9.27 3.39
C GLU A 63 -0.21 10.46 3.02
N ILE A 64 -1.44 10.17 2.62
CA ILE A 64 -2.51 11.14 2.43
C ILE A 64 -3.39 11.04 3.67
N ILE A 65 -3.39 12.09 4.49
CA ILE A 65 -4.08 12.11 5.78
C ILE A 65 -5.12 13.24 5.73
N PRO A 66 -6.40 12.97 6.00
CA PRO A 66 -7.41 14.03 6.06
C PRO A 66 -7.17 14.92 7.27
N ALA A 67 -7.63 16.18 7.17
CA ALA A 67 -7.51 17.15 8.26
C ALA A 67 -8.40 16.78 9.46
N GLU A 68 -9.53 16.12 9.21
CA GLU A 68 -10.45 15.68 10.25
C GLU A 68 -10.03 14.32 10.82
N ILE A 69 -10.19 14.14 12.13
CA ILE A 69 -9.86 12.87 12.83
C ILE A 69 -10.75 11.71 12.33
N LYS A 70 -12.02 12.02 12.02
CA LYS A 70 -13.00 11.04 11.53
C LYS A 70 -13.98 11.72 10.57
N PRO A 71 -13.55 11.99 9.33
CA PRO A 71 -14.41 12.59 8.33
C PRO A 71 -15.60 11.68 8.02
N PRO A 72 -16.74 12.22 7.56
CA PRO A 72 -17.83 11.41 7.05
C PRO A 72 -17.34 10.48 5.93
N ALA A 73 -17.85 9.25 5.92
CA ALA A 73 -17.58 8.29 4.85
C ALA A 73 -18.03 8.85 3.50
N ARG A 74 -17.30 8.53 2.43
CA ARG A 74 -17.53 8.98 1.06
C ARG A 74 -17.70 10.51 0.98
N SER A 75 -16.77 11.23 1.60
CA SER A 75 -16.71 12.69 1.53
C SER A 75 -15.45 13.16 0.81
N ARG A 76 -15.55 14.29 0.09
CA ARG A 76 -14.42 14.86 -0.66
C ARG A 76 -13.24 15.26 0.23
N ALA A 77 -13.53 15.69 1.46
CA ALA A 77 -12.52 16.04 2.46
C ALA A 77 -11.97 14.81 3.21
N GLY A 78 -12.60 13.65 3.05
CA GLY A 78 -12.28 12.43 3.79
C GLY A 78 -11.17 11.57 3.21
N ALA A 79 -10.51 12.04 2.15
CA ALA A 79 -9.48 11.29 1.44
C ALA A 79 -8.35 10.88 2.39
N SER A 80 -8.22 9.58 2.61
CA SER A 80 -7.12 8.94 3.29
C SER A 80 -6.45 7.98 2.33
N GLY A 81 -5.13 7.88 2.37
CA GLY A 81 -4.43 7.13 1.35
C GLY A 81 -2.93 7.14 1.48
N ILE A 82 -2.29 6.75 0.40
CA ILE A 82 -0.85 6.72 0.28
C ILE A 82 -0.46 6.82 -1.19
N ARG A 83 0.52 7.68 -1.49
CA ARG A 83 1.23 7.71 -2.76
C ARG A 83 2.54 6.93 -2.61
N ILE A 84 2.83 6.12 -3.62
CA ILE A 84 4.00 5.24 -3.68
C ILE A 84 4.67 5.51 -5.03
N ARG A 85 5.87 6.09 -5.01
CA ARG A 85 6.73 6.23 -6.18
C ARG A 85 7.83 5.20 -6.10
N PHE A 86 8.05 4.45 -7.18
CA PHE A 86 9.06 3.42 -7.23
C PHE A 86 9.64 3.28 -8.63
N GLY A 87 10.93 2.93 -8.72
CA GLY A 87 11.64 2.91 -9.99
C GLY A 87 12.92 2.07 -10.00
N ASP A 88 13.54 2.03 -11.18
CA ASP A 88 14.83 1.39 -11.47
C ASP A 88 16.04 2.27 -11.15
N HIS A 89 15.81 3.37 -10.43
CA HIS A 89 16.82 4.32 -9.99
C HIS A 89 16.49 4.84 -8.58
N ARG A 90 17.39 5.66 -8.02
CA ARG A 90 17.18 6.28 -6.73
C ARG A 90 16.02 7.28 -6.77
N ILE A 91 14.96 7.01 -6.02
CA ILE A 91 13.83 7.91 -5.83
C ILE A 91 14.10 8.85 -4.64
N THR A 92 13.93 10.16 -4.84
CA THR A 92 14.27 11.18 -3.83
C THR A 92 13.10 12.08 -3.43
N ASN A 93 11.92 11.89 -4.02
CA ASN A 93 10.71 12.64 -3.72
C ASN A 93 9.47 11.83 -4.14
N MET A 94 8.28 12.35 -3.84
CA MET A 94 7.01 11.68 -4.13
C MET A 94 6.54 11.75 -5.59
N GLY A 95 7.16 12.60 -6.42
CA GLY A 95 6.70 12.93 -7.78
C GLY A 95 5.45 13.81 -7.80
N ASP A 96 5.14 14.37 -8.97
CA ASP A 96 4.08 15.38 -9.12
C ASP A 96 2.70 14.73 -9.35
N GLU A 97 2.60 13.83 -10.33
CA GLU A 97 1.32 13.28 -10.81
C GLU A 97 1.32 11.76 -10.83
N ALA A 98 0.25 11.12 -10.36
CA ALA A 98 0.13 9.66 -10.35
C ALA A 98 -0.12 9.07 -11.75
N ASP A 99 0.51 7.95 -12.04
CA ASP A 99 0.26 7.12 -13.22
C ASP A 99 -1.03 6.30 -13.06
N LEU A 100 -1.23 5.75 -11.86
CA LEU A 100 -2.34 4.86 -11.52
C LEU A 100 -2.86 5.18 -10.12
N VAL A 101 -4.18 5.28 -9.99
CA VAL A 101 -4.85 5.43 -8.70
C VAL A 101 -5.91 4.35 -8.52
N ILE A 102 -5.98 3.81 -7.32
CA ILE A 102 -7.02 2.89 -6.88
C ILE A 102 -7.88 3.61 -5.86
N ALA A 103 -9.18 3.68 -6.11
CA ALA A 103 -10.12 4.45 -5.30
C ALA A 103 -11.28 3.59 -4.80
N PHE A 104 -11.54 3.59 -3.50
CA PHE A 104 -12.65 2.83 -2.90
C PHE A 104 -13.99 3.54 -3.01
N ASN A 105 -13.96 4.82 -3.32
CA ASN A 105 -15.09 5.63 -3.75
C ASN A 105 -14.56 6.80 -4.59
N GLU A 106 -15.44 7.42 -5.34
CA GLU A 106 -15.12 8.50 -6.27
C GLU A 106 -14.97 9.85 -5.56
N GLN A 107 -15.63 10.06 -4.41
CA GLN A 107 -15.59 11.34 -3.70
C GLN A 107 -14.17 11.69 -3.22
N VAL A 108 -13.42 10.70 -2.73
CA VAL A 108 -12.06 10.91 -2.21
C VAL A 108 -11.04 11.33 -3.28
N LEU A 109 -11.37 11.20 -4.57
CA LEU A 109 -10.51 11.64 -5.66
C LEU A 109 -10.53 13.15 -5.89
N TYR A 110 -11.63 13.84 -5.56
CA TYR A 110 -11.78 15.28 -5.85
C TYR A 110 -10.70 16.13 -5.17
N GLY A 111 -10.34 15.82 -3.91
CA GLY A 111 -9.27 16.56 -3.22
C GLY A 111 -7.91 16.40 -3.92
N ARG A 112 -7.64 15.22 -4.47
CA ARG A 112 -6.41 14.92 -5.22
C ARG A 112 -6.39 15.63 -6.57
N ILE A 113 -7.52 15.60 -7.28
CA ILE A 113 -7.75 16.33 -8.53
C ILE A 113 -7.51 17.84 -8.35
N GLN A 114 -8.09 18.44 -7.32
CA GLN A 114 -7.92 19.88 -7.03
C GLN A 114 -6.45 20.26 -6.77
N GLN A 115 -5.68 19.33 -6.21
CA GLN A 115 -4.24 19.47 -5.99
C GLN A 115 -3.39 19.17 -7.24
N ARG A 116 -4.03 18.90 -8.40
CA ARG A 116 -3.37 18.50 -9.65
C ARG A 116 -2.50 17.27 -9.47
N ALA A 117 -2.97 16.31 -8.67
CA ALA A 117 -2.26 15.08 -8.39
C ALA A 117 -2.33 14.06 -9.56
N TYR A 118 -3.14 14.31 -10.59
CA TYR A 118 -3.38 13.42 -11.73
C TYR A 118 -3.25 14.21 -13.04
N ARG A 119 -2.80 13.51 -14.09
CA ARG A 119 -2.61 14.06 -15.43
C ARG A 119 -3.54 13.40 -16.44
N PRO A 120 -3.75 14.00 -17.63
CA PRO A 120 -4.42 13.32 -18.73
C PRO A 120 -3.83 11.93 -18.98
N GLY A 121 -4.69 10.92 -19.02
CA GLY A 121 -4.33 9.51 -19.18
C GLY A 121 -3.99 8.76 -17.89
N THR A 122 -3.99 9.40 -16.71
CA THR A 122 -3.89 8.69 -15.42
C THR A 122 -4.98 7.61 -15.34
N VAL A 123 -4.59 6.39 -14.98
CA VAL A 123 -5.50 5.25 -14.87
C VAL A 123 -6.18 5.27 -13.50
N VAL A 124 -7.50 5.27 -13.46
CA VAL A 124 -8.30 5.23 -12.23
C VAL A 124 -8.99 3.88 -12.14
N LEU A 125 -8.56 3.04 -11.20
CA LEU A 125 -9.24 1.80 -10.84
C LEU A 125 -10.26 2.12 -9.73
N LEU A 126 -11.52 2.26 -10.10
CA LEU A 126 -12.58 2.76 -9.22
C LEU A 126 -13.52 1.65 -8.77
N GLU A 127 -13.79 1.57 -7.48
CA GLU A 127 -14.84 0.69 -6.94
C GLU A 127 -16.22 1.02 -7.55
N SER A 128 -16.85 0.01 -8.16
CA SER A 128 -18.09 0.17 -8.91
C SER A 128 -19.37 0.01 -8.08
N ARG A 129 -19.29 -0.46 -6.82
CA ARG A 129 -20.50 -0.69 -5.98
C ARG A 129 -21.45 0.50 -5.88
N TRP A 130 -20.91 1.72 -6.01
CA TRP A 130 -21.64 2.97 -5.79
C TRP A 130 -22.62 3.28 -6.93
N ALA A 131 -22.44 2.66 -8.10
CA ALA A 131 -23.40 2.69 -9.19
C ALA A 131 -24.75 2.04 -8.79
N ASP A 132 -24.70 1.03 -7.92
CA ASP A 132 -25.85 0.23 -7.49
C ASP A 132 -26.25 0.48 -6.03
N ASP A 133 -25.84 1.61 -5.44
CA ASP A 133 -26.16 1.93 -4.05
C ASP A 133 -27.68 2.09 -3.85
N SER A 134 -28.18 1.82 -2.65
CA SER A 134 -29.62 1.93 -2.35
C SER A 134 -30.11 3.38 -2.41
N GLN A 135 -29.24 4.35 -2.15
CA GLN A 135 -29.57 5.77 -2.17
C GLN A 135 -29.41 6.37 -3.58
N GLU A 136 -30.48 7.00 -4.09
CA GLU A 136 -30.47 7.62 -5.41
C GLU A 136 -29.45 8.74 -5.55
N GLU A 137 -29.30 9.56 -4.50
CA GLU A 137 -28.30 10.62 -4.45
C GLU A 137 -26.87 10.09 -4.64
N ILE A 138 -26.55 8.94 -4.03
CA ILE A 138 -25.23 8.31 -4.16
C ILE A 138 -25.00 7.85 -5.60
N ARG A 139 -25.99 7.18 -6.22
CA ARG A 139 -25.91 6.74 -7.61
C ARG A 139 -25.73 7.93 -8.57
N GLN A 140 -26.45 9.02 -8.33
CA GLN A 140 -26.33 10.24 -9.13
C GLN A 140 -24.92 10.86 -8.99
N GLN A 141 -24.43 11.03 -7.75
CA GLN A 141 -23.09 11.56 -7.49
C GLN A 141 -21.99 10.70 -8.14
N TYR A 142 -22.15 9.37 -8.14
CA TYR A 142 -21.22 8.47 -8.80
C TYR A 142 -21.22 8.67 -10.33
N ALA A 143 -22.39 8.73 -10.96
CA ALA A 143 -22.52 8.96 -12.39
C ALA A 143 -21.95 10.33 -12.83
N GLU A 144 -22.21 11.38 -12.04
CA GLU A 144 -21.65 12.72 -12.26
C GLU A 144 -20.11 12.70 -12.15
N ALA A 145 -19.56 12.04 -11.13
CA ALA A 145 -18.11 11.93 -10.97
C ALA A 145 -17.42 11.20 -12.13
N LEU A 146 -18.03 10.14 -12.67
CA LEU A 146 -17.50 9.46 -13.85
C LEU A 146 -17.41 10.42 -15.05
N GLU A 147 -18.40 11.29 -15.23
CA GLU A 147 -18.38 12.28 -16.31
C GLU A 147 -17.33 13.36 -16.06
N ASP A 148 -17.24 13.89 -14.84
CA ASP A 148 -16.19 14.83 -14.43
C ASP A 148 -14.77 14.27 -14.67
N PHE A 149 -14.56 12.98 -14.39
CA PHE A 149 -13.27 12.32 -14.58
C PHE A 149 -12.95 12.15 -16.07
N ARG A 150 -13.94 11.83 -16.92
CA ARG A 150 -13.75 11.77 -18.38
C ARG A 150 -13.40 13.14 -18.96
N GLN A 151 -14.02 14.21 -18.49
CA GLN A 151 -13.72 15.58 -18.92
C GLN A 151 -12.30 16.04 -18.55
N GLN A 152 -11.68 15.36 -17.59
CA GLN A 152 -10.29 15.56 -17.19
C GLN A 152 -9.32 14.57 -17.85
N ASP A 153 -9.77 13.85 -18.88
CA ASP A 153 -9.00 12.83 -19.60
C ASP A 153 -8.48 11.70 -18.70
N LEU A 154 -9.16 11.40 -17.59
CA LEU A 154 -8.80 10.26 -16.73
C LEU A 154 -9.33 8.96 -17.35
N ARG A 155 -8.49 7.92 -17.39
CA ARG A 155 -8.89 6.59 -17.87
C ARG A 155 -9.50 5.80 -16.72
N VAL A 156 -10.82 5.94 -16.53
CA VAL A 156 -11.55 5.23 -15.49
C VAL A 156 -11.87 3.78 -15.90
N ILE A 157 -11.50 2.84 -15.04
CA ILE A 157 -11.83 1.42 -15.13
C ILE A 157 -12.58 1.06 -13.84
N GLU A 158 -13.88 0.82 -13.98
CA GLU A 158 -14.74 0.46 -12.86
C GLU A 158 -14.57 -1.03 -12.52
N LEU A 159 -14.33 -1.34 -11.24
CA LEU A 159 -14.06 -2.69 -10.74
C LEU A 159 -14.97 -2.99 -9.54
N PRO A 160 -15.62 -4.16 -9.49
CA PRO A 160 -16.47 -4.55 -8.36
C PRO A 160 -15.63 -5.12 -7.21
N LEU A 161 -14.80 -4.28 -6.57
CA LEU A 161 -13.78 -4.74 -5.61
C LEU A 161 -14.42 -5.37 -4.36
N ASP A 162 -15.48 -4.78 -3.82
CA ASP A 162 -16.24 -5.34 -2.70
C ASP A 162 -16.74 -6.75 -3.01
N ALA A 163 -17.45 -6.90 -4.13
CA ALA A 163 -18.01 -8.18 -4.53
C ALA A 163 -16.92 -9.22 -4.84
N ALA A 164 -15.76 -8.80 -5.34
CA ALA A 164 -14.61 -9.68 -5.55
C ALA A 164 -14.01 -10.14 -4.22
N CYS A 165 -13.88 -9.24 -3.25
CA CYS A 165 -13.38 -9.58 -1.92
C CYS A 165 -14.36 -10.49 -1.15
N ASP A 166 -15.67 -10.26 -1.26
CA ASP A 166 -16.70 -11.07 -0.58
C ASP A 166 -16.74 -12.53 -1.08
N LYS A 167 -16.29 -12.78 -2.32
CA LYS A 167 -16.08 -14.14 -2.84
C LYS A 167 -14.89 -14.84 -2.20
N ALA A 168 -13.87 -14.08 -1.78
CA ALA A 168 -12.63 -14.61 -1.22
C ALA A 168 -12.75 -14.87 0.29
N VAL A 169 -13.44 -14.00 1.02
CA VAL A 169 -13.60 -14.09 2.49
C VAL A 169 -15.01 -13.67 2.91
N ALA A 170 -15.52 -14.25 4.00
CA ALA A 170 -16.89 -14.03 4.47
C ALA A 170 -17.22 -12.60 4.96
N ASN A 171 -16.22 -11.73 5.13
CA ASN A 171 -16.43 -10.32 5.50
C ASN A 171 -15.31 -9.45 4.91
N ALA A 172 -15.49 -9.00 3.67
CA ALA A 172 -14.48 -8.23 2.94
C ALA A 172 -14.27 -6.80 3.43
N ARG A 173 -15.24 -6.22 4.16
CA ARG A 173 -15.15 -4.84 4.66
C ARG A 173 -13.88 -4.62 5.48
N VAL A 174 -13.32 -5.69 6.06
CA VAL A 174 -12.04 -5.68 6.78
C VAL A 174 -11.03 -6.49 5.97
N GLY A 175 -10.46 -5.90 4.92
CA GLY A 175 -9.38 -6.56 4.16
C GLY A 175 -9.22 -6.15 2.70
N LYS A 176 -10.12 -5.34 2.13
CA LYS A 176 -9.98 -4.83 0.74
C LYS A 176 -8.60 -4.26 0.45
N ASN A 177 -7.95 -3.62 1.42
CA ASN A 177 -6.59 -3.12 1.29
C ASN A 177 -5.55 -4.23 0.96
N MET A 178 -5.68 -5.44 1.51
CA MET A 178 -4.80 -6.56 1.16
C MET A 178 -5.13 -7.17 -0.20
N PHE A 179 -6.40 -7.12 -0.61
CA PHE A 179 -6.76 -7.42 -2.00
C PHE A 179 -6.08 -6.45 -2.97
N ILE A 180 -6.04 -5.16 -2.64
CA ILE A 180 -5.31 -4.16 -3.42
C ILE A 180 -3.80 -4.43 -3.47
N LEU A 181 -3.18 -4.86 -2.36
CA LEU A 181 -1.78 -5.27 -2.38
C LEU A 181 -1.53 -6.39 -3.41
N GLY A 182 -2.41 -7.39 -3.47
CA GLY A 182 -2.36 -8.44 -4.49
C GLY A 182 -2.51 -7.92 -5.90
N LEU A 183 -3.53 -7.08 -6.13
CA LEU A 183 -3.82 -6.45 -7.42
C LEU A 183 -2.63 -5.65 -7.94
N LEU A 184 -2.04 -4.80 -7.08
CA LEU A 184 -0.84 -4.03 -7.42
C LEU A 184 0.38 -4.93 -7.68
N SER A 185 0.54 -6.00 -6.90
CA SER A 185 1.62 -6.95 -7.11
C SER A 185 1.52 -7.61 -8.49
N GLN A 186 0.30 -7.93 -8.94
CA GLN A 186 0.12 -8.45 -10.29
C GLN A 186 0.36 -7.40 -11.37
N ILE A 187 -0.18 -6.18 -11.21
CA ILE A 187 -0.01 -5.11 -12.21
C ILE A 187 1.47 -4.80 -12.43
N PHE A 188 2.25 -4.67 -11.37
CA PHE A 188 3.66 -4.25 -11.45
C PHE A 188 4.66 -5.42 -11.40
N GLY A 189 4.18 -6.67 -11.45
CA GLY A 189 5.02 -7.85 -11.50
C GLY A 189 5.91 -7.98 -10.27
N ARG A 190 5.34 -7.67 -9.10
CA ARG A 190 6.01 -7.86 -7.82
C ARG A 190 5.92 -9.31 -7.39
N ASP A 191 6.94 -9.75 -6.67
CA ASP A 191 7.04 -11.10 -6.11
C ASP A 191 5.91 -11.32 -5.08
N LEU A 192 5.02 -12.25 -5.41
CA LEU A 192 3.84 -12.54 -4.61
C LEU A 192 4.23 -13.15 -3.25
N ASP A 193 5.25 -14.00 -3.20
CA ASP A 193 5.68 -14.63 -1.96
C ASP A 193 6.29 -13.60 -1.00
N LYS A 194 7.07 -12.64 -1.50
CA LYS A 194 7.53 -11.50 -0.70
C LYS A 194 6.37 -10.68 -0.14
N ALA A 195 5.32 -10.45 -0.94
CA ALA A 195 4.13 -9.74 -0.46
C ALA A 195 3.40 -10.51 0.65
N LEU A 196 3.26 -11.83 0.50
CA LEU A 196 2.66 -12.70 1.51
C LEU A 196 3.50 -12.75 2.80
N ASP A 197 4.82 -12.79 2.69
CA ASP A 197 5.72 -12.75 3.84
C ASP A 197 5.63 -11.42 4.60
N GLU A 198 5.56 -10.29 3.90
CA GLU A 198 5.34 -9.00 4.55
C GLU A 198 3.99 -8.94 5.28
N VAL A 199 2.93 -9.53 4.71
CA VAL A 199 1.65 -9.66 5.40
C VAL A 199 1.79 -10.49 6.68
N ARG A 200 2.55 -11.61 6.66
CA ARG A 200 2.81 -12.40 7.87
C ARG A 200 3.56 -11.59 8.94
N VAL A 201 4.55 -10.80 8.54
CA VAL A 201 5.31 -9.92 9.46
C VAL A 201 4.39 -8.87 10.09
N VAL A 202 3.60 -8.16 9.27
CA VAL A 202 2.75 -7.05 9.73
C VAL A 202 1.57 -7.52 10.58
N PHE A 203 0.95 -8.65 10.23
CA PHE A 203 -0.26 -9.14 10.89
C PHE A 203 -0.01 -10.29 11.87
N GLY A 204 1.21 -10.81 12.00
CA GLY A 204 1.51 -12.01 12.79
C GLY A 204 1.06 -11.93 14.26
N ARG A 205 1.14 -10.74 14.86
CA ARG A 205 0.67 -10.51 16.25
C ARG A 205 -0.85 -10.45 16.40
N LYS A 206 -1.62 -10.44 15.32
CA LYS A 206 -3.10 -10.39 15.32
C LYS A 206 -3.77 -11.76 15.28
N GLY A 207 -2.98 -12.84 15.26
CA GLY A 207 -3.46 -14.23 15.28
C GLY A 207 -3.68 -14.84 13.90
N GLU A 208 -3.59 -16.17 13.83
CA GLU A 208 -3.54 -16.93 12.57
C GLU A 208 -4.75 -16.72 11.67
N LYS A 209 -5.96 -16.62 12.23
CA LYS A 209 -7.19 -16.39 11.45
C LYS A 209 -7.13 -15.06 10.68
N VAL A 210 -6.61 -14.00 11.30
CA VAL A 210 -6.44 -12.69 10.65
C VAL A 210 -5.38 -12.79 9.57
N VAL A 211 -4.25 -13.42 9.85
CA VAL A 211 -3.18 -13.62 8.86
C VAL A 211 -3.70 -14.40 7.65
N ALA A 212 -4.29 -15.58 7.87
CA ALA A 212 -4.82 -16.43 6.80
C ALA A 212 -5.84 -15.69 5.91
N SER A 213 -6.77 -14.95 6.52
CA SER A 213 -7.75 -14.14 5.77
C SER A 213 -7.07 -13.08 4.88
N ASN A 214 -6.03 -12.41 5.38
CA ASN A 214 -5.30 -11.40 4.60
C ASN A 214 -4.49 -12.05 3.47
N LEU A 215 -3.86 -13.21 3.70
CA LEU A 215 -3.14 -13.95 2.66
C LEU A 215 -4.08 -14.40 1.53
N THR A 216 -5.27 -14.89 1.86
CA THR A 216 -6.30 -15.23 0.87
C THR A 216 -6.69 -14.02 0.01
N LEU A 217 -6.88 -12.86 0.64
CA LEU A 217 -7.21 -11.62 -0.07
C LEU A 217 -6.10 -11.16 -1.02
N VAL A 218 -4.83 -11.25 -0.61
CA VAL A 218 -3.69 -10.93 -1.49
C VAL A 218 -3.70 -11.83 -2.73
N ARG A 219 -3.88 -13.14 -2.57
CA ARG A 219 -3.94 -14.07 -3.71
C ARG A 219 -5.13 -13.77 -4.63
N ALA A 220 -6.31 -13.56 -4.05
CA ALA A 220 -7.51 -13.22 -4.81
C ALA A 220 -7.35 -11.91 -5.60
N GLY A 221 -6.72 -10.89 -5.02
CA GLY A 221 -6.44 -9.63 -5.71
C GLY A 221 -5.45 -9.79 -6.86
N TRP A 222 -4.43 -10.62 -6.68
CA TRP A 222 -3.45 -10.94 -7.71
C TRP A 222 -4.10 -11.65 -8.91
N GLU A 223 -4.94 -12.65 -8.66
CA GLU A 223 -5.70 -13.37 -9.69
C GLU A 223 -6.72 -12.45 -10.39
N PHE A 224 -7.45 -11.66 -9.61
CA PHE A 224 -8.44 -10.72 -10.13
C PHE A 224 -7.84 -9.71 -11.09
N ALA A 225 -6.66 -9.18 -10.78
CA ALA A 225 -5.96 -8.25 -11.67
C ALA A 225 -5.56 -8.90 -13.00
N ALA A 226 -5.13 -10.17 -12.96
CA ALA A 226 -4.79 -10.93 -14.16
C ALA A 226 -6.00 -11.12 -15.09
N GLU A 227 -7.19 -11.24 -14.53
CA GLU A 227 -8.44 -11.39 -15.28
C GLU A 227 -9.03 -10.06 -15.74
N LYS A 228 -9.12 -9.06 -14.84
CA LYS A 228 -9.91 -7.83 -15.07
C LYS A 228 -9.13 -6.71 -15.71
N VAL A 229 -7.82 -6.65 -15.50
CA VAL A 229 -6.96 -5.60 -16.06
C VAL A 229 -5.66 -6.19 -16.66
N PRO A 230 -5.76 -7.20 -17.55
CA PRO A 230 -4.58 -7.88 -18.10
C PRO A 230 -3.64 -6.95 -18.87
N ASP A 231 -4.18 -5.86 -19.43
CA ASP A 231 -3.40 -4.84 -20.16
C ASP A 231 -2.56 -3.94 -19.24
N LEU A 232 -2.88 -3.88 -17.94
CA LEU A 232 -2.08 -3.18 -16.94
C LEU A 232 -1.01 -4.11 -16.41
N ALA A 233 -0.02 -4.38 -17.26
CA ALA A 233 1.08 -5.28 -16.96
C ALA A 233 2.41 -4.55 -17.16
N PHE A 234 3.07 -4.18 -16.07
CA PHE A 234 4.33 -3.44 -16.08
C PHE A 234 5.46 -4.24 -15.45
N GLU A 235 6.68 -3.96 -15.90
CA GLU A 235 7.93 -4.43 -15.30
C GLU A 235 8.81 -3.22 -14.98
N ILE A 236 9.31 -3.15 -13.75
CA ILE A 236 10.29 -2.16 -13.31
C ILE A 236 11.52 -2.94 -12.85
N PRO A 237 12.66 -2.83 -13.56
CA PRO A 237 13.91 -3.49 -13.18
C PRO A 237 14.42 -3.07 -11.80
N PRO A 238 15.21 -3.90 -11.11
CA PRO A 238 15.85 -3.52 -9.86
C PRO A 238 16.93 -2.44 -10.08
N VAL A 239 17.23 -1.68 -9.02
CA VAL A 239 18.41 -0.83 -8.92
C VAL A 239 19.61 -1.70 -8.56
N GLU A 240 20.69 -1.62 -9.32
CA GLU A 240 21.94 -2.26 -8.96
C GLU A 240 22.60 -1.55 -7.76
N THR A 241 22.89 -2.28 -6.69
CA THR A 241 23.58 -1.76 -5.50
C THR A 241 24.46 -2.85 -4.88
N GLU A 242 25.68 -2.48 -4.49
CA GLU A 242 26.59 -3.34 -3.71
C GLU A 242 26.36 -3.22 -2.19
N LYS A 243 25.47 -2.32 -1.76
CA LYS A 243 25.20 -2.02 -0.36
C LYS A 243 23.84 -2.55 0.06
N ASP A 244 23.78 -3.06 1.29
CA ASP A 244 22.52 -3.35 1.97
C ASP A 244 21.70 -2.07 2.14
N LEU A 245 20.43 -2.13 1.77
CA LEU A 245 19.49 -1.02 1.88
C LEU A 245 18.44 -1.34 2.93
N VAL A 246 17.94 -0.28 3.57
CA VAL A 246 16.90 -0.35 4.59
C VAL A 246 15.76 0.58 4.21
N VAL A 247 14.54 0.11 4.43
CA VAL A 247 13.33 0.95 4.31
C VAL A 247 13.00 1.49 5.68
N MET A 248 12.94 2.81 5.79
CA MET A 248 12.53 3.48 7.02
C MET A 248 11.86 4.82 6.71
N ASN A 249 11.01 5.30 7.61
CA ASN A 249 10.52 6.67 7.56
C ASN A 249 11.51 7.64 8.25
N GLY A 250 11.29 8.95 8.10
CA GLY A 250 12.16 9.98 8.67
C GLY A 250 12.28 9.93 10.19
N ASN A 251 11.21 9.57 10.89
CA ASN A 251 11.21 9.51 12.36
C ASN A 251 12.00 8.29 12.89
N GLN A 252 11.94 7.15 12.18
CA GLN A 252 12.81 6.01 12.44
C GLN A 252 14.28 6.36 12.17
N ALA A 253 14.57 7.07 11.07
CA ALA A 253 15.92 7.54 10.76
C ALA A 253 16.46 8.47 11.85
N ALA A 254 15.66 9.41 12.33
CA ALA A 254 16.01 10.30 13.42
C ALA A 254 16.30 9.52 14.72
N GLY A 255 15.43 8.56 15.08
CA GLY A 255 15.66 7.69 16.24
C GLY A 255 16.93 6.85 16.14
N LEU A 256 17.20 6.25 14.97
CA LEU A 256 18.44 5.53 14.72
C LEU A 256 19.67 6.45 14.79
N GLY A 257 19.56 7.68 14.28
CA GLY A 257 20.62 8.69 14.38
C GLY A 257 20.93 9.09 15.82
N ILE A 258 19.90 9.26 16.66
CA ILE A 258 20.04 9.52 18.11
C ILE A 258 20.81 8.38 18.77
N MET A 259 20.44 7.13 18.51
CA MET A 259 21.12 5.95 19.04
C MET A 259 22.57 5.88 18.55
N ALA A 260 22.81 6.12 17.27
CA ALA A 260 24.14 6.07 16.66
C ALA A 260 25.08 7.18 17.17
N ALA A 261 24.54 8.32 17.60
CA ALA A 261 25.30 9.43 18.17
C ALA A 261 25.76 9.17 19.63
N GLY A 262 25.30 8.08 20.26
CA GLY A 262 25.63 7.78 21.65
C GLY A 262 24.87 8.62 22.67
N ILE A 263 23.72 9.19 22.28
CA ILE A 263 22.81 9.84 23.23
C ILE A 263 22.27 8.76 24.17
N GLU A 264 22.17 9.05 25.47
CA GLU A 264 21.72 8.10 26.49
C GLU A 264 20.34 8.45 27.08
N VAL A 265 19.90 9.71 26.95
CA VAL A 265 18.61 10.18 27.49
C VAL A 265 17.89 11.04 26.44
N VAL A 266 16.62 10.75 26.22
CA VAL A 266 15.70 11.56 25.40
C VAL A 266 14.48 11.92 26.24
N ALA A 267 14.25 13.21 26.46
CA ALA A 267 13.01 13.74 27.02
C ALA A 267 12.16 14.34 25.90
N MET A 268 10.85 14.05 25.86
CA MET A 268 9.96 14.68 24.90
C MET A 268 8.54 14.88 25.42
N TYR A 269 7.89 15.93 24.91
CA TYR A 269 6.45 16.11 24.96
C TYR A 269 5.79 15.62 23.63
N PRO A 270 4.70 14.83 23.67
CA PRO A 270 4.05 14.34 22.45
C PRO A 270 3.44 15.45 21.58
N ILE A 271 3.93 15.60 20.34
CA ILE A 271 3.37 16.49 19.33
C ILE A 271 3.47 15.89 17.92
N THR A 272 2.40 15.97 17.12
CA THR A 272 2.42 15.55 15.70
C THR A 272 3.28 16.53 14.90
N PRO A 273 4.24 16.09 14.05
CA PRO A 273 4.54 14.70 13.65
C PRO A 273 5.71 14.04 14.41
N ALA A 274 6.24 14.62 15.47
CA ALA A 274 7.45 14.16 16.15
C ALA A 274 7.23 12.98 17.12
N THR A 275 6.01 12.77 17.64
CA THR A 275 5.72 11.73 18.64
C THR A 275 6.18 10.33 18.22
N SER A 276 6.15 10.00 16.93
CA SER A 276 6.55 8.65 16.51
C SER A 276 8.06 8.40 16.62
N VAL A 277 8.89 9.43 16.80
CA VAL A 277 10.32 9.28 17.13
C VAL A 277 10.46 8.65 18.52
N SER A 278 9.78 9.17 19.55
CA SER A 278 9.83 8.57 20.89
C SER A 278 9.16 7.22 20.94
N HIS A 279 8.11 6.96 20.17
CA HIS A 279 7.53 5.61 20.08
C HIS A 279 8.57 4.60 19.57
N PHE A 280 9.33 4.97 18.53
CA PHE A 280 10.41 4.12 18.04
C PHE A 280 11.50 3.93 19.09
N LEU A 281 11.99 5.02 19.69
CA LEU A 281 13.02 4.97 20.73
C LEU A 281 12.56 4.17 21.95
N ALA A 282 11.33 4.35 22.44
CA ALA A 282 10.81 3.61 23.58
C ALA A 282 10.82 2.08 23.34
N SER A 283 10.72 1.65 22.09
CA SER A 283 10.78 0.23 21.72
C SER A 283 12.21 -0.33 21.59
N ALA A 284 13.19 0.51 21.23
CA ALA A 284 14.53 0.06 20.82
C ALA A 284 15.67 0.56 21.71
N PHE A 285 15.56 1.77 22.23
CA PHE A 285 16.60 2.49 22.97
C PHE A 285 16.96 1.84 24.32
N PRO A 286 16.01 1.26 25.09
CA PRO A 286 16.35 0.52 26.31
C PRO A 286 17.26 -0.68 26.06
N ALA A 287 17.21 -1.29 24.86
CA ALA A 287 18.06 -2.44 24.51
C ALA A 287 19.56 -2.07 24.41
N VAL A 288 19.88 -0.78 24.28
CA VAL A 288 21.25 -0.25 24.24
C VAL A 288 21.56 0.63 25.45
N GLY A 289 20.74 0.57 26.51
CA GLY A 289 20.95 1.30 27.77
C GLY A 289 20.38 2.73 27.79
N GLY A 290 19.73 3.18 26.72
CA GLY A 290 19.13 4.51 26.66
C GLY A 290 17.77 4.60 27.37
N ILE A 291 17.41 5.82 27.79
CA ILE A 291 16.16 6.11 28.49
C ILE A 291 15.33 7.12 27.68
N VAL A 292 14.03 6.82 27.55
CA VAL A 292 13.04 7.77 27.03
C VAL A 292 12.16 8.25 28.18
N HIS A 293 12.08 9.56 28.38
CA HIS A 293 11.20 10.20 29.35
C HIS A 293 10.13 11.01 28.61
N GLN A 294 8.86 10.74 28.89
CA GLN A 294 7.77 11.58 28.43
C GLN A 294 7.57 12.71 29.44
N ALA A 295 7.91 13.93 29.05
CA ALA A 295 7.77 15.12 29.87
C ALA A 295 6.32 15.64 29.88
N GLU A 296 6.02 16.52 30.83
CA GLU A 296 4.72 17.19 30.99
C GLU A 296 4.46 18.31 29.96
N ASP A 297 5.52 18.97 29.49
CA ASP A 297 5.57 20.02 28.46
C ASP A 297 6.98 20.12 27.82
N GLU A 298 7.15 20.97 26.80
CA GLU A 298 8.43 21.24 26.11
C GLU A 298 9.44 22.09 26.91
#